data_AF-A0A535WGP0-F1
#
_entry.id   AF-A0A535WGP0-F1
#
_cell.length_a   1.000
_cell.length_b   1.000
_cell.length_c   1.000
_cell.angle_alpha   90.00
_cell.angle_beta   90.00
_cell.angle_gamma   90.00
#
_symmetry.space_group_name_H-M   'P 1'
#
loop_
_entity.id
_entity.type
_entity.pdbx_description
1 polymer ?
#
loop_
_entity_poly.entity_id
_entity_poly.type
_entity_poly.pdbx_seq_one_letter_code
_entity_poly.pdbx_strand_id
1 'polypeptide(L)'
;MSFHITRRTFIRGLGTGVALGAGMGTLGLLDSLPVYAKVTIRTRAQESTGTVDGEDSRALPFTASHVALHWKGNHEAAVFTAFSSDGQTFGAWQAILHDEVGEVKQDGRTYGAVMTAPGTVAVKVRSERRLVDLRVLGMADGERSVSYRSGGIFAATALPPVITRAGWGCDESLMSWAPQFYPVQKLICHHTATQNQDPDPAATIRSIYYYHAVTQGWGDIGYNFLVDEAGRVYEGRYSRSYPAGQSPTGEDTSGRGVTGAHAAQFNSGTVGIALLGTLTNQDTTAAGRNGIEQMLAWKASTHSISATGSARYTNPVSGVSTTFPNIAGHRDVNATECPGGVFYSTLPTVRNDVALQVSGSGPPPPTPTPTPIPTPTPTPGGGHHHH
;
A
#
# COMPACT_ATOMS: atom_id res chain seq x y z
N MET A 1 51.17 39.60 -33.59
CA MET A 1 51.25 38.16 -33.27
C MET A 1 49.84 37.60 -33.30
N SER A 2 49.67 36.57 -34.13
CA SER A 2 48.48 35.73 -34.49
C SER A 2 47.15 35.99 -33.75
N PHE A 3 46.08 36.43 -34.43
CA PHE A 3 45.07 35.62 -35.19
C PHE A 3 44.26 34.68 -34.26
N HIS A 4 42.92 34.64 -34.19
CA HIS A 4 41.90 34.85 -35.22
C HIS A 4 40.51 35.25 -34.66
N ILE A 5 39.77 35.91 -35.55
CA ILE A 5 38.37 36.40 -35.58
C ILE A 5 37.46 35.14 -35.84
N THR A 6 36.14 35.01 -35.60
CA THR A 6 35.02 35.87 -36.04
C THR A 6 33.67 35.52 -35.40
N ARG A 7 32.87 36.58 -35.30
CA ARG A 7 31.44 36.66 -35.00
C ARG A 7 30.55 36.23 -36.18
N ARG A 8 29.46 35.50 -35.86
CA ARG A 8 28.05 35.90 -36.07
C ARG A 8 27.46 35.95 -37.51
N THR A 9 26.22 35.44 -37.59
CA THR A 9 25.01 35.98 -38.26
C THR A 9 24.59 35.50 -39.67
N PHE A 10 23.33 35.01 -39.73
CA PHE A 10 22.24 35.34 -40.69
C PHE A 10 22.14 34.65 -42.07
N ILE A 11 20.99 33.97 -42.35
CA ILE A 11 19.88 34.43 -43.25
C ILE A 11 19.00 33.29 -43.81
N ARG A 12 17.69 33.60 -43.89
CA ARG A 12 16.59 32.90 -44.58
C ARG A 12 16.80 32.75 -46.09
N GLY A 13 16.17 31.76 -46.72
CA GLY A 13 15.83 31.84 -48.14
C GLY A 13 15.33 30.52 -48.75
N LEU A 14 14.10 30.55 -49.28
CA LEU A 14 13.49 29.47 -50.05
C LEU A 14 14.31 29.11 -51.31
N GLY A 15 14.28 27.84 -51.70
CA GLY A 15 14.69 27.37 -53.02
C GLY A 15 13.99 26.05 -53.36
N THR A 16 13.03 26.12 -54.25
CA THR A 16 12.37 24.99 -54.92
C THR A 16 13.34 24.24 -55.83
N GLY A 17 13.34 22.91 -55.76
CA GLY A 17 14.01 22.02 -56.72
C GLY A 17 13.60 20.57 -56.50
N VAL A 18 12.79 20.03 -57.43
CA VAL A 18 12.35 18.63 -57.48
C VAL A 18 13.41 17.81 -58.23
N ALA A 19 13.88 16.69 -57.67
CA ALA A 19 14.22 15.47 -58.42
C ALA A 19 14.53 14.28 -57.46
N LEU A 20 13.60 13.31 -57.49
CA LEU A 20 13.73 11.86 -57.29
C LEU A 20 15.04 11.26 -56.74
N GLY A 21 14.92 10.61 -55.58
CA GLY A 21 15.86 9.60 -55.10
C GLY A 21 15.20 8.76 -54.01
N ALA A 22 14.76 7.55 -54.37
CA ALA A 22 14.16 6.60 -53.43
C ALA A 22 15.20 6.13 -52.40
N GLY A 23 14.92 6.41 -51.13
CA GLY A 23 15.68 5.86 -50.00
C GLY A 23 14.72 5.68 -48.83
N MET A 24 14.34 4.43 -48.55
CA MET A 24 13.60 4.05 -47.36
C MET A 24 14.46 4.32 -46.12
N GLY A 25 14.36 5.52 -45.56
CA GLY A 25 14.79 5.81 -44.21
C GLY A 25 13.61 5.64 -43.28
N THR A 26 13.57 4.53 -42.53
CA THR A 26 12.68 4.39 -41.38
C THR A 26 12.95 5.55 -40.43
N LEU A 27 12.00 6.49 -40.35
CA LEU A 27 11.95 7.50 -39.30
C LEU A 27 11.77 6.73 -37.99
N GLY A 28 12.87 6.52 -37.26
CA GLY A 28 12.81 6.07 -35.88
C GLY A 28 12.08 7.15 -35.08
N LEU A 29 10.85 6.88 -34.66
CA LEU A 29 10.29 7.56 -33.52
C LEU A 29 11.24 7.30 -32.35
N LEU A 30 11.94 8.33 -31.90
CA LEU A 30 12.54 8.34 -30.58
C LEU A 30 11.36 8.35 -29.61
N ASP A 31 10.90 7.17 -29.21
CA ASP A 31 9.96 7.04 -28.09
C ASP A 31 10.60 7.71 -26.87
N SER A 32 9.98 8.77 -26.40
CA SER A 32 10.33 9.40 -25.13
C SER A 32 10.16 8.35 -24.03
N LEU A 33 11.28 7.92 -23.44
CA LEU A 33 11.26 7.02 -22.28
C LEU A 33 10.38 7.64 -21.19
N PRO A 34 9.36 6.94 -20.66
CA PRO A 34 8.56 7.46 -19.57
C PRO A 34 9.48 7.67 -18.35
N VAL A 35 9.62 8.93 -17.95
CA VAL A 35 10.35 9.31 -16.75
C VAL A 35 9.42 9.09 -15.57
N TYR A 36 9.72 8.12 -14.71
CA TYR A 36 9.01 7.98 -13.44
C TYR A 36 9.70 8.85 -12.38
N ALA A 37 8.93 9.77 -11.80
CA ALA A 37 9.31 10.54 -10.64
C ALA A 37 9.18 9.66 -9.39
N LYS A 38 10.28 9.36 -8.71
CA LYS A 38 10.23 8.98 -7.29
C LYS A 38 9.93 10.26 -6.51
N VAL A 39 8.71 10.36 -6.03
CA VAL A 39 8.30 11.41 -5.10
C VAL A 39 8.60 10.91 -3.69
N THR A 40 9.29 11.70 -2.87
CA THR A 40 9.36 11.48 -1.43
C THR A 40 8.64 12.64 -0.76
N ILE A 41 7.67 12.31 0.08
CA ILE A 41 6.82 13.27 0.77
C ILE A 41 7.14 13.16 2.25
N ARG A 42 7.69 14.23 2.82
CA ARG A 42 7.99 14.28 4.24
C ARG A 42 6.74 14.64 5.02
N THR A 43 6.20 13.71 5.79
CA THR A 43 5.09 14.01 6.71
C THR A 43 5.60 14.94 7.80
N ARG A 44 5.11 16.19 7.81
CA ARG A 44 5.27 17.12 8.92
C ARG A 44 4.34 16.67 10.05
N ALA A 45 4.88 16.58 11.25
CA ALA A 45 4.18 16.05 12.40
C ALA A 45 4.60 16.80 13.67
N GLN A 46 3.65 17.15 14.53
CA GLN A 46 3.92 17.77 15.82
C GLN A 46 2.84 17.43 16.83
N GLU A 47 3.27 17.11 18.05
CA GLU A 47 2.39 16.77 19.16
C GLU A 47 2.21 17.95 20.11
N SER A 48 1.01 18.10 20.63
CA SER A 48 0.74 18.85 21.86
C SER A 48 0.38 17.87 22.98
N THR A 49 0.90 18.08 24.18
CA THR A 49 0.69 17.21 25.35
C THR A 49 -0.09 17.94 26.43
N GLY A 50 -0.98 17.24 27.12
CA GLY A 50 -1.73 17.79 28.26
C GLY A 50 -2.64 16.77 28.90
N THR A 51 -3.28 17.15 30.00
CA THR A 51 -4.32 16.34 30.65
C THR A 51 -5.69 16.77 30.14
N VAL A 52 -6.63 15.83 29.98
CA VAL A 52 -8.03 16.14 29.68
C VAL A 52 -8.93 15.50 30.72
N ASP A 53 -9.83 16.31 31.27
CA ASP A 53 -10.81 15.91 32.28
C ASP A 53 -12.13 16.62 31.93
N GLY A 54 -12.95 15.96 31.10
CA GLY A 54 -14.05 16.60 30.39
C GLY A 54 -13.64 17.05 28.98
N GLU A 55 -13.67 18.35 28.69
CA GLU A 55 -13.38 18.93 27.36
C GLU A 55 -12.13 19.83 27.40
N ASP A 56 -11.32 19.76 26.34
CA ASP A 56 -10.14 20.61 26.13
C ASP A 56 -10.04 21.03 24.65
N SER A 57 -9.46 22.18 24.38
CA SER A 57 -9.27 22.71 23.01
C SER A 57 -7.82 23.06 22.78
N ARG A 58 -7.23 22.57 21.67
CA ARG A 58 -5.82 22.77 21.35
C ARG A 58 -5.64 23.31 19.95
N ALA A 59 -4.91 24.40 19.82
CA ALA A 59 -4.42 24.87 18.53
C ALA A 59 -3.33 23.93 18.01
N LEU A 60 -3.35 23.67 16.71
CA LEU A 60 -2.29 22.98 16.01
C LEU A 60 -1.25 23.99 15.51
N PRO A 61 0.05 23.62 15.53
CA PRO A 61 1.14 24.51 15.11
C PRO A 61 1.18 24.72 13.59
N PHE A 62 0.35 24.01 12.84
CA PHE A 62 0.15 24.14 11.40
C PHE A 62 -1.21 23.54 11.02
N THR A 63 -1.64 23.85 9.80
CA THR A 63 -2.83 23.24 9.20
C THR A 63 -2.58 21.76 8.91
N ALA A 64 -3.23 20.89 9.68
CA ALA A 64 -3.15 19.45 9.52
C ALA A 64 -4.05 18.94 8.39
N SER A 65 -3.65 17.80 7.80
CA SER A 65 -4.53 16.96 6.99
C SER A 65 -5.00 15.72 7.73
N HIS A 66 -4.26 15.29 8.75
CA HIS A 66 -4.59 14.15 9.61
C HIS A 66 -4.30 14.48 11.06
N VAL A 67 -5.03 13.85 11.97
CA VAL A 67 -4.82 13.95 13.42
C VAL A 67 -4.85 12.55 14.02
N ALA A 68 -3.99 12.29 14.99
CA ALA A 68 -4.07 11.10 15.84
C ALA A 68 -4.00 11.52 17.32
N LEU A 69 -4.66 10.76 18.19
CA LEU A 69 -4.64 10.99 19.62
C LEU A 69 -4.16 9.74 20.34
N HIS A 70 -3.33 9.91 21.36
CA HIS A 70 -2.85 8.82 22.20
C HIS A 70 -2.68 9.31 23.64
N TRP A 71 -3.00 8.47 24.62
CA TRP A 71 -3.10 8.88 26.02
C TRP A 71 -2.67 7.78 26.98
N LYS A 72 -2.44 8.13 28.24
CA LYS A 72 -2.21 7.18 29.33
C LYS A 72 -3.38 7.19 30.31
N GLY A 73 -3.57 6.05 30.96
CA GLY A 73 -4.66 5.83 31.91
C GLY A 73 -6.03 5.73 31.23
N ASN A 74 -6.99 5.08 31.89
CA ASN A 74 -8.35 4.87 31.37
C ASN A 74 -8.37 4.42 29.90
N HIS A 75 -7.78 3.25 29.64
CA HIS A 75 -7.69 2.66 28.30
C HIS A 75 -9.04 2.60 27.59
N GLU A 76 -10.07 2.17 28.31
CA GLU A 76 -11.46 2.01 27.84
C GLU A 76 -12.28 3.31 27.81
N ALA A 77 -11.66 4.48 28.01
CA ALA A 77 -12.42 5.73 28.03
C ALA A 77 -12.98 6.04 26.64
N ALA A 78 -14.28 6.36 26.56
CA ALA A 78 -14.83 6.95 25.36
C ALA A 78 -14.23 8.35 25.13
N VAL A 79 -13.45 8.50 24.05
CA VAL A 79 -12.83 9.77 23.65
C VAL A 79 -13.45 10.24 22.34
N PHE A 80 -13.78 11.52 22.27
CA PHE A 80 -14.36 12.17 21.11
C PHE A 80 -13.50 13.36 20.69
N THR A 81 -13.45 13.63 19.40
CA THR A 81 -12.77 14.79 18.83
C THR A 81 -13.68 15.58 17.90
N ALA A 82 -13.46 16.89 17.82
CA ALA A 82 -14.04 17.75 16.81
C ALA A 82 -12.94 18.64 16.22
N PHE A 83 -13.01 18.89 14.92
CA PHE A 83 -11.99 19.64 14.18
C PHE A 83 -12.49 21.02 13.78
N SER A 84 -11.57 21.99 13.73
CA SER A 84 -11.85 23.36 13.32
C SER A 84 -10.78 23.87 12.35
N SER A 85 -11.21 24.53 11.27
CA SER A 85 -10.34 25.14 10.26
C SER A 85 -10.09 26.64 10.47
N ASP A 86 -10.89 27.30 11.33
CA ASP A 86 -10.77 28.71 11.69
C ASP A 86 -10.30 28.92 13.16
N GLY A 87 -10.20 27.83 13.93
CA GLY A 87 -9.86 27.84 15.35
C GLY A 87 -11.00 28.26 16.28
N GLN A 88 -12.21 28.52 15.75
CA GLN A 88 -13.36 29.05 16.48
C GLN A 88 -14.58 28.14 16.36
N THR A 89 -14.92 27.73 15.15
CA THR A 89 -16.07 26.90 14.83
C THR A 89 -15.63 25.45 14.69
N PHE A 90 -16.22 24.56 15.49
CA PHE A 90 -15.91 23.14 15.48
C PHE A 90 -17.01 22.34 14.79
N GLY A 91 -16.61 21.34 14.01
CA GLY A 91 -17.53 20.40 13.38
C GLY A 91 -18.18 19.43 14.36
N ALA A 92 -18.80 18.38 13.82
CA ALA A 92 -19.41 17.33 14.61
C ALA A 92 -18.36 16.55 15.44
N TRP A 93 -18.78 16.08 16.61
CA TRP A 93 -18.01 15.16 17.42
C TRP A 93 -17.90 13.80 16.72
N GLN A 94 -16.67 13.28 16.67
CA GLN A 94 -16.33 11.98 16.14
C GLN A 94 -15.72 11.15 17.25
N ALA A 95 -16.18 9.90 17.42
CA ALA A 95 -15.55 8.98 18.35
C ALA A 95 -14.16 8.57 17.83
N ILE A 96 -13.19 8.51 18.73
CA ILE A 96 -11.86 8.00 18.41
C ILE A 96 -11.89 6.49 18.60
N LEU A 97 -11.77 5.76 17.50
CA LEU A 97 -11.53 4.31 17.54
C LEU A 97 -10.09 4.05 17.96
N HIS A 98 -9.84 2.90 18.60
CA HIS A 98 -8.47 2.48 18.88
C HIS A 98 -7.73 2.16 17.58
N ASP A 99 -6.43 2.42 17.56
CA ASP A 99 -5.55 1.82 16.58
C ASP A 99 -5.29 0.37 17.01
N GLU A 100 -6.07 -0.53 16.44
CA GLU A 100 -6.24 -1.90 16.94
C GLU A 100 -4.99 -2.77 16.76
N VAL A 101 -4.05 -2.36 15.92
CA VAL A 101 -2.72 -2.98 15.83
C VAL A 101 -1.77 -2.47 16.93
N GLY A 102 -2.06 -1.30 17.50
CA GLY A 102 -1.31 -0.55 18.51
C GLY A 102 -1.51 -0.97 19.97
N GLU A 103 -2.53 -1.79 20.26
CA GLU A 103 -3.07 -1.95 21.62
C GLU A 103 -2.12 -2.64 22.62
N VAL A 104 -1.14 -3.39 22.15
CA VAL A 104 -0.24 -4.17 23.02
C VAL A 104 1.07 -3.42 23.27
N LYS A 105 1.01 -2.35 24.07
CA LYS A 105 2.23 -1.69 24.60
C LYS A 105 2.37 -1.83 26.11
N GLN A 106 3.60 -2.09 26.55
CA GLN A 106 3.95 -2.19 27.97
C GLN A 106 3.93 -0.84 28.70
N ASP A 107 3.89 0.29 27.98
CA ASP A 107 3.95 1.64 28.57
C ASP A 107 2.60 2.17 29.06
N GLY A 108 1.53 1.37 28.93
CA GLY A 108 0.18 1.70 29.37
C GLY A 108 -0.47 2.82 28.56
N ARG A 109 0.01 3.07 27.33
CA ARG A 109 -0.50 4.11 26.43
C ARG A 109 -1.50 3.52 25.43
N THR A 110 -2.68 4.11 25.35
CA THR A 110 -3.67 3.83 24.31
C THR A 110 -3.39 4.70 23.10
N TYR A 111 -3.50 4.11 21.91
CA TYR A 111 -3.35 4.79 20.64
C TYR A 111 -4.70 4.77 19.93
N GLY A 112 -5.20 5.94 19.54
CA GLY A 112 -6.35 6.06 18.66
C GLY A 112 -5.93 5.92 17.20
N ALA A 113 -6.88 5.53 16.35
CA ALA A 113 -6.71 5.46 14.91
C ALA A 113 -6.41 6.83 14.31
N VAL A 114 -5.71 6.85 13.17
CA VAL A 114 -5.45 8.07 12.42
C VAL A 114 -6.77 8.59 11.82
N MET A 115 -7.05 9.87 12.02
CA MET A 115 -8.26 10.53 11.54
C MET A 115 -7.93 11.53 10.45
N THR A 116 -8.66 11.50 9.34
CA THR A 116 -8.58 12.53 8.30
C THR A 116 -9.21 13.82 8.83
N ALA A 117 -8.50 14.92 8.68
CA ALA A 117 -8.83 16.21 9.30
C ALA A 117 -8.37 17.38 8.39
N PRO A 118 -8.83 17.46 7.14
CA PRO A 118 -8.30 18.40 6.15
C PRO A 118 -8.53 19.85 6.57
N GLY A 119 -7.46 20.66 6.52
CA GLY A 119 -7.56 22.09 6.83
C GLY A 119 -7.65 22.39 8.32
N THR A 120 -7.41 21.41 9.19
CA THR A 120 -7.62 21.58 10.64
C THR A 120 -6.49 22.39 11.26
N VAL A 121 -6.85 23.44 12.00
CA VAL A 121 -5.92 24.30 12.76
C VAL A 121 -6.17 24.22 14.27
N ALA A 122 -7.28 23.64 14.71
CA ALA A 122 -7.55 23.37 16.12
C ALA A 122 -8.37 22.09 16.30
N VAL A 123 -8.13 21.42 17.43
CA VAL A 123 -8.77 20.16 17.82
C VAL A 123 -9.43 20.35 19.18
N LYS A 124 -10.70 19.97 19.28
CA LYS A 124 -11.41 19.80 20.54
C LYS A 124 -11.41 18.34 20.91
N VAL A 125 -11.12 18.05 22.17
CA VAL A 125 -11.14 16.68 22.71
C VAL A 125 -12.09 16.64 23.87
N ARG A 126 -12.94 15.62 23.91
CA ARG A 126 -13.81 15.33 25.04
C ARG A 126 -13.61 13.88 25.49
N SER A 127 -13.48 13.66 26.79
CA SER A 127 -13.44 12.32 27.37
C SER A 127 -14.37 12.19 28.55
N GLU A 128 -15.00 11.02 28.67
CA GLU A 128 -15.85 10.66 29.82
C GLU A 128 -15.05 10.38 31.10
N ARG A 129 -13.73 10.15 30.98
CA ARG A 129 -12.84 9.88 32.10
C ARG A 129 -11.57 10.70 31.94
N ARG A 130 -10.91 11.01 33.05
CA ARG A 130 -9.65 11.74 33.04
C ARG A 130 -8.57 11.00 32.25
N LEU A 131 -8.00 11.64 31.24
CA LEU A 131 -6.86 11.13 30.47
C LEU A 131 -5.60 11.88 30.89
N VAL A 132 -4.56 11.14 31.28
CA VAL A 132 -3.26 11.72 31.61
C VAL A 132 -2.32 11.61 30.42
N ASP A 133 -1.46 12.61 30.21
CA ASP A 133 -0.48 12.61 29.11
C ASP A 133 -1.15 12.34 27.74
N LEU A 134 -2.33 12.95 27.52
CA LEU A 134 -3.02 12.96 26.23
C LEU A 134 -2.17 13.80 25.27
N ARG A 135 -1.85 13.18 24.15
CA ARG A 135 -1.14 13.80 23.04
C ARG A 135 -2.05 13.90 21.84
N VAL A 136 -2.09 15.10 21.26
CA VAL A 136 -2.77 15.38 20.00
C VAL A 136 -1.69 15.61 18.97
N LEU A 137 -1.56 14.66 18.05
CA LEU A 137 -0.60 14.68 16.95
C LEU A 137 -1.29 15.25 15.71
N GLY A 138 -0.87 16.43 15.27
CA GLY A 138 -1.22 16.94 13.95
C GLY A 138 -0.23 16.44 12.91
N MET A 139 -0.71 16.00 11.74
CA MET A 139 0.08 15.52 10.61
C MET A 139 -0.37 16.19 9.32
N ALA A 140 0.58 16.54 8.47
CA ALA A 140 0.33 16.99 7.11
C ALA A 140 1.49 16.54 6.22
N ASP A 141 1.19 16.24 4.96
CA ASP A 141 2.25 16.11 3.97
C ASP A 141 2.96 17.46 3.79
N GLY A 142 4.26 17.46 4.04
CA GLY A 142 5.13 18.61 3.89
C GLY A 142 5.74 18.68 2.48
N GLU A 143 7.01 19.09 2.42
CA GLU A 143 7.74 19.26 1.16
C GLU A 143 7.77 17.97 0.33
N ARG A 144 7.48 18.13 -0.97
CA ARG A 144 7.57 17.08 -1.98
C ARG A 144 8.93 17.19 -2.64
N SER A 145 9.78 16.19 -2.47
CA SER A 145 10.99 16.06 -3.26
C SER A 145 10.74 15.09 -4.41
N VAL A 146 11.11 15.50 -5.63
CA VAL A 146 10.95 14.69 -6.84
C VAL A 146 12.33 14.33 -7.36
N SER A 147 12.61 13.03 -7.47
CA SER A 147 13.81 12.52 -8.12
C SER A 147 13.41 11.70 -9.34
N TYR A 148 14.01 11.99 -10.48
CA TYR A 148 13.70 11.31 -11.73
C TYR A 148 14.53 10.04 -11.88
N ARG A 149 13.89 8.92 -12.25
CA ARG A 149 14.58 7.70 -12.70
C ARG A 149 14.08 7.31 -14.08
N SER A 150 14.99 6.88 -14.95
CA SER A 150 14.63 6.23 -16.22
C SER A 150 14.20 4.78 -15.95
N GLY A 151 13.08 4.35 -16.53
CA GLY A 151 12.56 2.98 -16.40
C GLY A 151 11.71 2.57 -17.60
N GLY A 152 11.85 1.30 -18.02
CA GLY A 152 11.27 0.74 -19.25
C GLY A 152 9.84 0.20 -19.13
N ILE A 153 9.38 -0.43 -20.21
CA ILE A 153 8.01 -0.87 -20.52
C ILE A 153 7.62 -2.14 -19.73
N PHE A 154 6.36 -2.24 -19.29
CA PHE A 154 5.81 -3.39 -18.54
C PHE A 154 5.11 -4.40 -19.46
N ALA A 155 5.20 -5.70 -19.13
CA ALA A 155 4.38 -6.79 -19.70
C ALA A 155 3.56 -7.47 -18.58
N ALA A 156 2.38 -8.00 -18.91
CA ALA A 156 1.37 -8.46 -17.93
C ALA A 156 1.20 -9.99 -17.86
N THR A 157 1.26 -10.56 -16.64
CA THR A 157 0.31 -11.53 -16.00
C THR A 157 0.84 -11.97 -14.60
N ALA A 158 -0.06 -12.29 -13.64
CA ALA A 158 0.15 -12.77 -12.23
C ALA A 158 0.87 -11.82 -11.22
N LEU A 159 0.40 -11.78 -9.95
CA LEU A 159 0.52 -10.72 -8.92
C LEU A 159 -0.26 -9.43 -9.28
N PRO A 160 -1.25 -8.97 -8.47
CA PRO A 160 -1.92 -7.69 -8.72
C PRO A 160 -0.92 -6.52 -8.80
N PRO A 161 -1.20 -5.46 -9.57
CA PRO A 161 -0.39 -4.25 -9.54
C PRO A 161 -0.29 -3.70 -8.11
N VAL A 162 0.93 -3.56 -7.59
CA VAL A 162 1.18 -3.01 -6.26
C VAL A 162 1.84 -1.64 -6.40
N ILE A 163 1.21 -0.63 -5.79
CA ILE A 163 1.81 0.69 -5.64
C ILE A 163 2.95 0.58 -4.64
N THR A 164 4.17 0.67 -5.14
CA THR A 164 5.41 0.61 -4.35
C THR A 164 5.46 1.69 -3.27
N ARG A 165 6.32 1.50 -2.26
CA ARG A 165 6.66 2.54 -1.27
C ARG A 165 7.01 3.88 -1.90
N ALA A 166 7.83 3.86 -2.95
CA ALA A 166 8.14 5.05 -3.73
C ALA A 166 6.92 5.63 -4.46
N GLY A 167 6.00 4.79 -4.93
CA GLY A 167 4.79 5.19 -5.65
C GLY A 167 3.77 5.94 -4.79
N TRP A 168 3.64 5.58 -3.51
CA TRP A 168 2.82 6.35 -2.56
C TRP A 168 3.61 7.41 -1.78
N GLY A 169 4.87 7.64 -2.12
CA GLY A 169 5.65 8.75 -1.57
C GLY A 169 6.29 8.50 -0.21
N CYS A 170 6.54 7.24 0.14
CA CYS A 170 7.16 6.84 1.41
C CYS A 170 8.47 7.59 1.69
N ASP A 171 8.59 8.14 2.90
CA ASP A 171 9.85 8.63 3.44
C ASP A 171 10.62 7.49 4.14
N GLU A 172 11.45 6.80 3.37
CA GLU A 172 12.29 5.71 3.89
C GLU A 172 13.24 6.15 5.01
N SER A 173 13.48 7.46 5.22
CA SER A 173 14.33 7.95 6.33
C SER A 173 13.69 7.81 7.71
N LEU A 174 12.36 7.60 7.79
CA LEU A 174 11.66 7.31 9.04
C LEU A 174 11.80 5.83 9.45
N MET A 175 12.25 4.97 8.53
CA MET A 175 12.40 3.56 8.79
C MET A 175 13.63 3.31 9.66
N SER A 176 13.44 2.62 10.78
CA SER A 176 14.52 2.19 11.68
C SER A 176 14.53 0.68 11.93
N TRP A 177 13.58 -0.04 11.33
CA TRP A 177 13.43 -1.48 11.48
C TRP A 177 14.32 -2.27 10.49
N ALA A 178 14.86 -3.41 10.96
CA ALA A 178 15.56 -4.38 10.12
C ALA A 178 14.64 -5.56 9.76
N PRO A 179 14.31 -5.80 8.47
CA PRO A 179 13.38 -6.85 8.06
C PRO A 179 13.77 -8.26 8.54
N GLN A 180 12.78 -9.03 8.98
CA GLN A 180 12.91 -10.44 9.34
C GLN A 180 11.94 -11.27 8.51
N PHE A 181 12.35 -12.47 8.07
CA PHE A 181 11.59 -13.25 7.10
C PHE A 181 11.35 -14.68 7.57
N TYR A 182 10.11 -15.15 7.37
CA TYR A 182 9.70 -16.51 7.70
C TYR A 182 8.77 -17.09 6.63
N PRO A 183 8.67 -18.42 6.49
CA PRO A 183 7.66 -19.04 5.63
C PRO A 183 6.25 -18.54 5.99
N VAL A 184 5.48 -18.14 4.99
CA VAL A 184 4.11 -17.68 5.19
C VAL A 184 3.21 -18.88 5.46
N GLN A 185 2.47 -18.84 6.56
CA GLN A 185 1.54 -19.89 6.99
C GLN A 185 0.08 -19.44 6.90
N LYS A 186 -0.18 -18.14 7.12
CA LYS A 186 -1.52 -17.56 7.28
C LYS A 186 -1.60 -16.16 6.70
N LEU A 187 -2.81 -15.76 6.31
CA LEU A 187 -3.14 -14.42 5.86
C LEU A 187 -4.14 -13.80 6.85
N ILE A 188 -3.90 -12.56 7.28
CA ILE A 188 -4.74 -11.88 8.27
C ILE A 188 -5.26 -10.59 7.65
N CYS A 189 -6.58 -10.48 7.54
CA CYS A 189 -7.28 -9.30 7.06
C CYS A 189 -7.48 -8.31 8.20
N HIS A 190 -7.27 -7.04 7.88
CA HIS A 190 -7.43 -5.91 8.77
C HIS A 190 -8.33 -4.85 8.15
N HIS A 191 -8.85 -3.95 8.98
CA HIS A 191 -9.16 -2.58 8.55
C HIS A 191 -8.17 -1.61 9.21
N THR A 192 -8.13 -0.36 8.78
CA THR A 192 -7.24 0.65 9.42
C THR A 192 -7.96 1.49 10.48
N ALA A 193 -9.28 1.33 10.64
CA ALA A 193 -10.13 2.17 11.49
C ALA A 193 -10.03 3.68 11.15
N THR A 194 -9.59 3.99 9.92
CA THR A 194 -9.53 5.38 9.41
C THR A 194 -10.87 5.78 8.81
N GLN A 195 -10.98 7.04 8.37
CA GLN A 195 -12.14 7.53 7.64
C GLN A 195 -12.37 6.73 6.34
N ASN A 196 -13.65 6.46 6.02
CA ASN A 196 -14.11 5.95 4.73
C ASN A 196 -14.31 7.09 3.71
N GLN A 197 -14.37 6.79 2.42
CA GLN A 197 -14.43 7.79 1.34
C GLN A 197 -13.21 8.73 1.36
N ASP A 198 -12.04 8.15 1.57
CA ASP A 198 -10.79 8.89 1.65
C ASP A 198 -10.40 9.48 0.27
N PRO A 199 -10.36 10.81 0.11
CA PRO A 199 -9.99 11.43 -1.16
C PRO A 199 -8.49 11.32 -1.49
N ASP A 200 -7.63 11.03 -0.51
CA ASP A 200 -6.18 10.83 -0.72
C ASP A 200 -5.63 9.65 0.09
N PRO A 201 -5.88 8.40 -0.38
CA PRO A 201 -5.37 7.18 0.26
C PRO A 201 -3.86 7.17 0.49
N ALA A 202 -3.09 7.81 -0.39
CA ALA A 202 -1.64 7.84 -0.25
C ALA A 202 -1.22 8.74 0.93
N ALA A 203 -1.91 9.86 1.17
CA ALA A 203 -1.69 10.71 2.34
C ALA A 203 -2.06 10.02 3.66
N THR A 204 -3.17 9.27 3.66
CA THR A 204 -3.56 8.45 4.82
C THR A 204 -2.52 7.38 5.11
N ILE A 205 -2.04 6.65 4.09
CA ILE A 205 -0.97 5.64 4.25
C ILE A 205 0.31 6.28 4.80
N ARG A 206 0.72 7.46 4.31
CA ARG A 206 1.88 8.19 4.86
C ARG A 206 1.69 8.57 6.32
N SER A 207 0.48 8.99 6.71
CA SER A 207 0.15 9.33 8.10
C SER A 207 0.15 8.09 9.01
N ILE A 208 -0.40 6.96 8.56
CA ILE A 208 -0.30 5.67 9.25
C ILE A 208 1.17 5.25 9.39
N TYR A 209 1.96 5.37 8.33
CA TYR A 209 3.39 5.04 8.36
C TYR A 209 4.15 5.91 9.38
N TYR A 210 3.95 7.23 9.39
CA TYR A 210 4.55 8.10 10.41
C TYR A 210 4.11 7.69 11.82
N TYR A 211 2.81 7.45 12.00
CA TYR A 211 2.26 7.07 13.29
C TYR A 211 2.85 5.75 13.80
N HIS A 212 2.94 4.73 12.96
CA HIS A 212 3.54 3.44 13.32
C HIS A 212 5.05 3.52 13.52
N ALA A 213 5.78 4.07 12.55
CA ALA A 213 7.24 4.07 12.55
C ALA A 213 7.80 4.98 13.65
N VAL A 214 7.26 6.19 13.79
CA VAL A 214 7.80 7.24 14.67
C VAL A 214 7.02 7.35 15.96
N THR A 215 5.71 7.58 15.90
CA THR A 215 4.90 7.86 17.11
C THR A 215 4.78 6.63 17.99
N GLN A 216 4.63 5.46 17.36
CA GLN A 216 4.57 4.19 18.05
C GLN A 216 5.93 3.51 18.22
N GLY A 217 6.95 3.95 17.48
CA GLY A 217 8.31 3.43 17.59
C GLY A 217 8.49 2.04 17.00
N TRP A 218 7.62 1.60 16.08
CA TRP A 218 7.73 0.27 15.46
C TRP A 218 8.79 0.21 14.36
N GLY A 219 9.31 1.37 13.95
CA GLY A 219 10.35 1.49 12.94
C GLY A 219 9.94 1.22 11.50
N ASP A 220 8.69 0.82 11.23
CA ASP A 220 8.03 0.80 9.92
C ASP A 220 6.50 0.63 10.09
N ILE A 221 5.72 0.78 9.03
CA ILE A 221 4.28 0.48 9.00
C ILE A 221 4.02 -0.99 9.38
N GLY A 222 2.98 -1.28 10.18
CA GLY A 222 2.72 -2.63 10.69
C GLY A 222 2.19 -3.64 9.67
N TYR A 223 1.44 -3.18 8.65
CA TYR A 223 0.81 -4.05 7.65
C TYR A 223 1.77 -4.39 6.51
N ASN A 224 1.68 -5.60 5.96
CA ASN A 224 2.44 -5.96 4.75
C ASN A 224 1.89 -5.26 3.51
N PHE A 225 0.57 -5.17 3.40
CA PHE A 225 -0.12 -4.51 2.29
C PHE A 225 -1.33 -3.74 2.80
N LEU A 226 -1.70 -2.69 2.07
CA LEU A 226 -2.93 -1.93 2.30
C LEU A 226 -3.74 -1.87 1.00
N VAL A 227 -5.06 -1.81 1.09
CA VAL A 227 -5.98 -1.77 -0.05
C VAL A 227 -6.99 -0.64 0.17
N ASP A 228 -7.10 0.26 -0.79
CA ASP A 228 -8.08 1.35 -0.71
C ASP A 228 -9.46 1.00 -1.29
N GLU A 229 -10.42 1.90 -1.14
CA GLU A 229 -11.78 1.74 -1.67
C GLU A 229 -11.85 1.72 -3.21
N ALA A 230 -10.77 2.05 -3.92
CA ALA A 230 -10.68 1.90 -5.37
C ALA A 230 -10.05 0.55 -5.78
N GLY A 231 -9.70 -0.32 -4.83
CA GLY A 231 -9.07 -1.61 -5.07
C GLY A 231 -7.58 -1.54 -5.36
N ARG A 232 -6.94 -0.38 -5.16
CA ARG A 232 -5.49 -0.23 -5.35
C ARG A 232 -4.76 -0.87 -4.17
N VAL A 233 -3.81 -1.74 -4.47
CA VAL A 233 -2.97 -2.41 -3.47
C VAL A 233 -1.68 -1.62 -3.30
N TYR A 234 -1.29 -1.35 -2.05
CA TYR A 234 -0.10 -0.60 -1.67
C TYR A 234 0.89 -1.50 -0.93
N GLU A 235 2.17 -1.37 -1.26
CA GLU A 235 3.26 -1.97 -0.47
C GLU A 235 3.34 -1.28 0.89
N GLY A 236 3.11 -2.04 1.96
CA GLY A 236 3.28 -1.56 3.34
C GLY A 236 4.71 -1.83 3.81
N ARG A 237 4.86 -2.84 4.67
CA ARG A 237 6.11 -3.26 5.31
C ARG A 237 7.24 -3.42 4.28
N TYR A 238 8.34 -2.71 4.48
CA TYR A 238 9.52 -2.85 3.64
C TYR A 238 10.08 -4.27 3.76
N SER A 239 10.26 -4.92 2.61
CA SER A 239 10.88 -6.25 2.52
C SER A 239 12.29 -6.12 1.94
N ARG A 240 12.39 -5.73 0.67
CA ARG A 240 13.65 -5.52 -0.03
C ARG A 240 13.47 -4.50 -1.14
N SER A 241 14.57 -4.07 -1.73
CA SER A 241 14.52 -3.36 -3.00
C SER A 241 14.11 -4.31 -4.12
N TYR A 242 13.10 -3.90 -4.89
CA TYR A 242 12.66 -4.58 -6.11
C TYR A 242 13.35 -3.95 -7.33
N PRO A 243 13.83 -4.76 -8.29
CA PRO A 243 14.23 -4.26 -9.60
C PRO A 243 13.11 -3.45 -10.25
N ALA A 244 13.48 -2.45 -11.06
CA ALA A 244 12.49 -1.70 -11.83
C ALA A 244 11.65 -2.66 -12.67
N GLY A 245 10.33 -2.48 -12.63
CA GLY A 245 9.38 -3.37 -13.31
C GLY A 245 8.85 -4.52 -12.47
N GLN A 246 9.44 -4.84 -11.31
CA GLN A 246 8.91 -5.86 -10.41
C GLN A 246 7.96 -5.25 -9.38
N SER A 247 6.75 -5.78 -9.31
CA SER A 247 5.80 -5.48 -8.23
C SER A 247 6.33 -6.02 -6.89
N PRO A 248 6.22 -5.24 -5.80
CA PRO A 248 6.56 -5.72 -4.47
C PRO A 248 5.78 -6.97 -4.07
N THR A 249 6.53 -7.99 -3.67
CA THR A 249 6.00 -9.28 -3.19
C THR A 249 5.83 -9.31 -1.68
N GLY A 250 6.48 -8.42 -0.92
CA GLY A 250 6.55 -8.49 0.54
C GLY A 250 7.39 -9.68 1.03
N GLU A 251 8.35 -10.14 0.22
CA GLU A 251 9.14 -11.36 0.45
C GLU A 251 10.63 -11.14 0.17
N ASP A 252 11.48 -11.92 0.82
CA ASP A 252 12.89 -12.02 0.48
C ASP A 252 13.12 -12.77 -0.85
N THR A 253 14.38 -12.92 -1.26
CA THR A 253 14.75 -13.63 -2.49
C THR A 253 14.53 -15.14 -2.44
N SER A 254 14.20 -15.70 -1.28
CA SER A 254 13.85 -17.10 -1.08
C SER A 254 12.34 -17.33 -0.94
N GLY A 255 11.53 -16.30 -1.18
CA GLY A 255 10.07 -16.37 -1.07
C GLY A 255 9.54 -16.37 0.36
N ARG A 256 10.34 -16.01 1.37
CA ARG A 256 9.85 -15.91 2.75
C ARG A 256 9.22 -14.54 2.99
N GLY A 257 8.08 -14.48 3.65
CA GLY A 257 7.35 -13.24 3.90
C GLY A 257 8.01 -12.38 4.98
N VAL A 258 8.02 -11.06 4.78
CA VAL A 258 8.51 -10.12 5.78
C VAL A 258 7.58 -10.06 6.99
N THR A 259 8.16 -10.05 8.19
CA THR A 259 7.45 -9.94 9.47
C THR A 259 6.88 -8.53 9.65
N GLY A 260 5.56 -8.43 9.78
CA GLY A 260 4.85 -7.20 10.11
C GLY A 260 4.87 -6.84 11.59
N ALA A 261 4.01 -5.90 11.96
CA ALA A 261 3.66 -5.55 13.34
C ALA A 261 2.14 -5.32 13.45
N HIS A 262 1.35 -6.24 12.91
CA HIS A 262 -0.11 -6.12 12.76
C HIS A 262 -0.91 -7.07 13.66
N ALA A 263 -0.31 -8.11 14.22
CA ALA A 263 -1.00 -9.05 15.12
C ALA A 263 -0.03 -9.57 16.18
N ALA A 264 -0.17 -9.10 17.42
CA ALA A 264 0.72 -9.48 18.52
C ALA A 264 0.72 -11.00 18.72
N GLN A 265 1.91 -11.61 18.85
CA GLN A 265 2.14 -13.07 18.84
C GLN A 265 1.89 -13.80 17.51
N PHE A 266 1.44 -13.10 16.46
CA PHE A 266 1.14 -13.70 15.15
C PHE A 266 1.85 -13.02 13.97
N ASN A 267 2.69 -12.01 14.22
CA ASN A 267 3.39 -11.26 13.16
C ASN A 267 4.30 -12.14 12.28
N SER A 268 5.07 -13.04 12.90
CA SER A 268 6.06 -13.85 12.18
C SER A 268 5.37 -15.02 11.49
N GLY A 269 5.60 -15.17 10.17
CA GLY A 269 4.98 -16.23 9.37
C GLY A 269 3.53 -15.94 8.97
N THR A 270 3.04 -14.72 9.13
CA THR A 270 1.75 -14.30 8.57
C THR A 270 1.90 -13.03 7.72
N VAL A 271 0.93 -12.80 6.82
CA VAL A 271 0.87 -11.57 6.01
C VAL A 271 -0.39 -10.81 6.39
N GLY A 272 -0.22 -9.60 6.90
CA GLY A 272 -1.31 -8.67 7.23
C GLY A 272 -1.68 -7.79 6.05
N ILE A 273 -2.95 -7.83 5.62
CA ILE A 273 -3.50 -6.99 4.54
C ILE A 273 -4.63 -6.14 5.11
N ALA A 274 -4.48 -4.82 5.10
CA ALA A 274 -5.47 -3.90 5.66
C ALA A 274 -6.31 -3.20 4.59
N LEU A 275 -7.63 -3.22 4.73
CA LEU A 275 -8.52 -2.33 3.99
C LEU A 275 -8.49 -0.95 4.64
N LEU A 276 -8.27 0.10 3.86
CA LEU A 276 -8.41 1.47 4.36
C LEU A 276 -9.87 1.75 4.72
N GLY A 277 -10.09 2.24 5.93
CA GLY A 277 -11.41 2.64 6.41
C GLY A 277 -11.83 1.96 7.71
N THR A 278 -13.08 2.23 8.09
CA THR A 278 -13.76 1.69 9.27
C THR A 278 -14.91 0.81 8.80
N LEU A 279 -14.74 -0.50 8.91
CA LEU A 279 -15.67 -1.50 8.36
C LEU A 279 -16.57 -2.14 9.44
N THR A 280 -16.78 -1.44 10.55
CA THR A 280 -17.57 -1.94 11.68
C THR A 280 -19.05 -2.02 11.34
N ASN A 281 -19.58 -0.97 10.70
CA ASN A 281 -21.01 -0.80 10.37
C ASN A 281 -21.27 -0.68 8.86
N GLN A 282 -20.25 -0.85 8.03
CA GLN A 282 -20.34 -0.86 6.57
C GLN A 282 -19.29 -1.81 6.00
N ASP A 283 -19.55 -2.33 4.81
CA ASP A 283 -18.57 -3.15 4.09
C ASP A 283 -17.62 -2.26 3.27
N THR A 284 -16.53 -2.84 2.78
CA THR A 284 -15.71 -2.22 1.74
C THR A 284 -16.49 -2.09 0.43
N THR A 285 -16.07 -1.18 -0.45
CA THR A 285 -16.57 -1.13 -1.82
C THR A 285 -16.27 -2.42 -2.58
N ALA A 286 -17.00 -2.66 -3.67
CA ALA A 286 -16.74 -3.81 -4.56
C ALA A 286 -15.31 -3.79 -5.12
N ALA A 287 -14.75 -2.62 -5.41
CA ALA A 287 -13.38 -2.47 -5.89
C ALA A 287 -12.35 -2.81 -4.79
N GLY A 288 -12.54 -2.30 -3.57
CA GLY A 288 -11.71 -2.64 -2.41
C GLY A 288 -11.76 -4.13 -2.09
N ARG A 289 -12.95 -4.75 -2.14
CA ARG A 289 -13.15 -6.20 -2.01
C ARG A 289 -12.34 -6.97 -3.05
N ASN A 290 -12.46 -6.58 -4.31
CA ASN A 290 -11.71 -7.21 -5.39
C ASN A 290 -10.19 -7.07 -5.22
N GLY A 291 -9.70 -5.91 -4.77
CA GLY A 291 -8.29 -5.66 -4.50
C GLY A 291 -7.72 -6.59 -3.42
N ILE A 292 -8.41 -6.73 -2.27
CA ILE A 292 -7.96 -7.63 -1.20
C ILE A 292 -8.05 -9.10 -1.61
N GLU A 293 -9.11 -9.51 -2.29
CA GLU A 293 -9.29 -10.90 -2.76
C GLU A 293 -8.21 -11.31 -3.77
N GLN A 294 -7.85 -10.43 -4.72
CA GLN A 294 -6.75 -10.70 -5.65
C GLN A 294 -5.41 -10.88 -4.92
N MET A 295 -5.15 -10.05 -3.92
CA MET A 295 -3.91 -10.15 -3.14
C MET A 295 -3.88 -11.41 -2.27
N LEU A 296 -5.00 -11.75 -1.64
CA LEU A 296 -5.18 -13.00 -0.89
C LEU A 296 -5.01 -14.22 -1.80
N ALA A 297 -5.61 -14.23 -2.99
CA ALA A 297 -5.50 -15.32 -3.96
C ALA A 297 -4.07 -15.52 -4.44
N TRP A 298 -3.37 -14.42 -4.74
CA TRP A 298 -1.96 -14.49 -5.12
C TRP A 298 -1.07 -15.04 -3.99
N LYS A 299 -1.27 -14.57 -2.74
CA LYS A 299 -0.54 -15.11 -1.59
C LYS A 299 -0.89 -16.58 -1.31
N ALA A 300 -2.17 -16.92 -1.39
CA ALA A 300 -2.64 -18.28 -1.13
C ALA A 300 -2.07 -19.27 -2.15
N SER A 301 -2.08 -18.92 -3.44
CA SER A 301 -1.51 -19.77 -4.50
C SER A 301 0.02 -19.90 -4.37
N THR A 302 0.73 -18.79 -4.14
CA THR A 302 2.20 -18.76 -4.02
C THR A 302 2.69 -19.63 -2.86
N HIS A 303 1.95 -19.64 -1.75
CA HIS A 303 2.33 -20.35 -0.52
C HIS A 303 1.58 -21.67 -0.30
N SER A 304 0.83 -22.15 -1.31
CA SER A 304 0.02 -23.38 -1.21
C SER A 304 -0.92 -23.41 0.00
N ILE A 305 -1.49 -22.25 0.34
CA ILE A 305 -2.44 -22.09 1.45
C ILE A 305 -3.85 -22.31 0.93
N SER A 306 -4.55 -23.30 1.46
CA SER A 306 -5.98 -23.51 1.15
C SER A 306 -6.82 -22.37 1.73
N ALA A 307 -7.44 -21.55 0.89
CA ALA A 307 -8.19 -20.35 1.30
C ALA A 307 -9.37 -20.67 2.25
N THR A 308 -10.11 -21.74 1.99
CA THR A 308 -11.23 -22.21 2.83
C THR A 308 -10.79 -23.10 4.00
N GLY A 309 -9.50 -23.45 4.04
CA GLY A 309 -8.94 -24.34 5.06
C GLY A 309 -8.73 -23.66 6.42
N SER A 310 -8.58 -24.51 7.43
CA SER A 310 -8.05 -24.16 8.74
C SER A 310 -6.87 -25.07 9.02
N ALA A 311 -5.79 -24.52 9.57
CA ALA A 311 -4.54 -25.24 9.81
C ALA A 311 -3.87 -24.75 11.08
N ARG A 312 -2.94 -25.55 11.62
CA ARG A 312 -2.13 -25.13 12.75
C ARG A 312 -1.14 -24.04 12.31
N TYR A 313 -1.16 -22.90 12.99
CA TYR A 313 -0.09 -21.91 12.95
C TYR A 313 0.90 -22.18 14.08
N THR A 314 2.18 -22.03 13.80
CA THR A 314 3.22 -21.99 14.84
C THR A 314 4.08 -20.75 14.63
N ASN A 315 4.13 -19.88 15.63
CA ASN A 315 5.00 -18.72 15.62
C ASN A 315 6.47 -19.20 15.58
N PRO A 316 7.23 -18.90 14.52
CA PRO A 316 8.59 -19.41 14.35
C PRO A 316 9.61 -18.77 15.30
N VAL A 317 9.21 -17.75 16.06
CA VAL A 317 10.04 -17.04 17.04
C VAL A 317 9.69 -17.46 18.46
N SER A 318 8.41 -17.38 18.85
CA SER A 318 7.98 -17.65 20.23
C SER A 318 7.53 -19.10 20.48
N GLY A 319 7.30 -19.88 19.43
CA GLY A 319 6.75 -21.25 19.53
C GLY A 319 5.26 -21.32 19.88
N VAL A 320 4.60 -20.18 20.11
CA VAL A 320 3.14 -20.11 20.31
C VAL A 320 2.43 -20.75 19.13
N SER A 321 1.43 -21.59 19.40
CA SER A 321 0.75 -22.33 18.35
C SER A 321 -0.74 -22.47 18.62
N THR A 322 -1.54 -22.28 17.58
CA THR A 322 -3.01 -22.41 17.62
C THR A 322 -3.54 -22.72 16.22
N THR A 323 -4.76 -23.23 16.13
CA THR A 323 -5.45 -23.53 14.86
C THR A 323 -6.55 -22.52 14.64
N PHE A 324 -6.53 -21.87 13.47
CA PHE A 324 -7.54 -20.91 13.03
C PHE A 324 -7.59 -20.89 11.49
N PRO A 325 -8.62 -20.27 10.87
CA PRO A 325 -8.75 -20.19 9.42
C PRO A 325 -7.47 -19.69 8.73
N ASN A 326 -7.18 -20.19 7.54
CA ASN A 326 -5.98 -19.80 6.78
C ASN A 326 -6.01 -18.34 6.31
N ILE A 327 -7.20 -17.83 6.03
CA ILE A 327 -7.50 -16.41 5.87
C ILE A 327 -8.35 -16.02 7.08
N ALA A 328 -7.82 -15.20 7.96
CA ALA A 328 -8.44 -14.84 9.23
C ALA A 328 -8.71 -13.34 9.32
N GLY A 329 -9.65 -12.93 10.17
CA GLY A 329 -9.70 -11.56 10.67
C GLY A 329 -8.72 -11.38 11.82
N HIS A 330 -8.27 -10.16 12.08
CA HIS A 330 -7.41 -9.89 13.24
C HIS A 330 -8.04 -10.34 14.57
N ARG A 331 -9.35 -10.15 14.73
CA ARG A 331 -10.13 -10.62 15.89
C ARG A 331 -10.12 -12.14 16.12
N ASP A 332 -9.72 -12.94 15.11
CA ASP A 332 -9.58 -14.39 15.28
C ASP A 332 -8.35 -14.74 16.13
N VAL A 333 -7.39 -13.81 16.30
CA VAL A 333 -6.10 -14.06 16.95
C VAL A 333 -5.75 -13.06 18.07
N ASN A 334 -6.34 -11.87 18.08
CA ASN A 334 -6.20 -10.88 19.15
C ASN A 334 -7.58 -10.35 19.59
N ALA A 335 -7.67 -9.77 20.78
CA ALA A 335 -8.90 -9.14 21.26
C ALA A 335 -9.04 -7.75 20.65
N THR A 336 -9.85 -7.62 19.61
CA THR A 336 -10.03 -6.41 18.80
C THR A 336 -11.33 -6.49 18.01
N GLU A 337 -11.88 -5.34 17.58
CA GLU A 337 -12.96 -5.26 16.61
C GLU A 337 -12.45 -5.41 15.15
N CYS A 338 -11.15 -5.36 14.88
CA CYS A 338 -10.56 -5.50 13.55
C CYS A 338 -10.90 -6.89 12.95
N PRO A 339 -11.33 -7.02 11.67
CA PRO A 339 -11.35 -6.02 10.60
C PRO A 339 -12.69 -5.27 10.46
N GLY A 340 -13.44 -5.07 11.55
CA GLY A 340 -14.78 -4.49 11.57
C GLY A 340 -15.89 -5.55 11.41
N GLY A 341 -16.99 -5.37 12.15
CA GLY A 341 -18.10 -6.32 12.25
C GLY A 341 -18.71 -6.72 10.92
N VAL A 342 -19.00 -5.75 10.05
CA VAL A 342 -19.59 -6.01 8.73
C VAL A 342 -18.61 -6.77 7.84
N PHE A 343 -17.39 -6.27 7.62
CA PHE A 343 -16.43 -6.98 6.76
C PHE A 343 -16.05 -8.37 7.30
N TYR A 344 -15.87 -8.51 8.62
CA TYR A 344 -15.60 -9.80 9.27
C TYR A 344 -16.68 -10.84 8.96
N SER A 345 -17.95 -10.45 8.98
CA SER A 345 -19.08 -11.33 8.64
C SER A 345 -19.01 -11.88 7.21
N THR A 346 -18.28 -11.21 6.32
CA THR A 346 -18.11 -11.61 4.92
C THR A 346 -16.90 -12.51 4.67
N LEU A 347 -16.04 -12.77 5.68
CA LEU A 347 -14.84 -13.60 5.51
C LEU A 347 -15.11 -15.02 4.96
N PRO A 348 -16.22 -15.71 5.30
CA PRO A 348 -16.57 -16.96 4.61
C PRO A 348 -16.73 -16.80 3.09
N THR A 349 -17.36 -15.71 2.63
CA THR A 349 -17.51 -15.39 1.21
C THR A 349 -16.15 -15.08 0.58
N VAL A 350 -15.34 -14.24 1.22
CA VAL A 350 -13.96 -13.94 0.79
C VAL A 350 -13.14 -15.22 0.57
N ARG A 351 -13.20 -16.16 1.52
CA ARG A 351 -12.47 -17.44 1.41
C ARG A 351 -12.92 -18.25 0.20
N ASN A 352 -14.22 -18.29 -0.08
CA ASN A 352 -14.76 -19.00 -1.24
C ASN A 352 -14.35 -18.32 -2.55
N ASP A 353 -14.45 -17.00 -2.64
CA ASP A 353 -14.08 -16.25 -3.84
C ASP A 353 -12.58 -16.36 -4.13
N VAL A 354 -11.74 -16.30 -3.08
CA VAL A 354 -10.30 -16.55 -3.19
C VAL A 354 -10.03 -17.99 -3.66
N ALA A 355 -10.72 -18.99 -3.13
CA ALA A 355 -10.56 -20.38 -3.58
C ALA A 355 -10.95 -20.54 -5.06
N LEU A 356 -12.02 -19.88 -5.50
CA LEU A 356 -12.43 -19.86 -6.91
C LEU A 356 -11.35 -19.24 -7.80
N GLN A 357 -10.77 -18.10 -7.38
CA GLN A 357 -9.66 -17.47 -8.11
C GLN A 357 -8.42 -18.36 -8.21
N VAL A 358 -8.04 -19.03 -7.12
CA VAL A 358 -6.91 -19.98 -7.11
C VAL A 358 -7.18 -21.18 -8.03
N SER A 359 -8.40 -21.74 -8.00
CA SER A 359 -8.77 -22.90 -8.82
C SER A 359 -8.93 -22.60 -10.32
N GLY A 360 -9.38 -21.39 -10.66
CA GLY A 360 -9.47 -20.91 -12.04
C GLY A 360 -8.12 -20.51 -12.65
N SER A 361 -7.06 -20.45 -11.84
CA SER A 361 -5.69 -20.10 -12.25
C SER A 361 -4.81 -21.34 -12.50
N GLY A 362 -5.39 -22.48 -12.92
CA GLY A 362 -4.65 -23.70 -13.26
C GLY A 362 -3.50 -23.45 -14.26
N PRO A 363 -2.50 -24.37 -14.34
CA PRO A 363 -1.33 -24.17 -15.21
C PRO A 363 -1.78 -23.88 -16.65
N PRO A 364 -1.05 -23.02 -17.39
CA PRO A 364 -1.44 -22.67 -18.75
C PRO A 364 -1.70 -23.96 -19.55
N PRO A 365 -2.76 -24.01 -20.37
CA PRO A 365 -2.99 -25.16 -21.23
C PRO A 365 -1.71 -25.43 -22.03
N PRO A 366 -1.31 -26.71 -22.25
CA PRO A 366 -0.14 -27.00 -23.04
C PRO A 366 -0.27 -26.27 -24.37
N THR A 367 0.75 -25.49 -24.72
CA THR A 367 0.83 -24.78 -26.00
C THR A 367 0.41 -25.74 -27.10
N PRO A 368 -0.59 -25.41 -27.95
CA PRO A 368 -0.89 -26.26 -29.08
C PRO A 368 0.38 -26.39 -29.91
N THR A 369 0.90 -27.62 -30.03
CA THR A 369 2.00 -27.93 -30.93
C THR A 369 1.63 -27.36 -32.30
N PRO A 370 2.45 -26.48 -32.90
CA PRO A 370 2.15 -25.98 -34.23
C PRO A 370 2.03 -27.18 -35.17
N THR A 371 0.85 -27.33 -35.78
CA THR A 371 0.65 -28.30 -36.85
C THR A 371 1.71 -28.02 -37.91
N PRO A 372 2.53 -29.00 -38.31
CA PRO A 372 3.55 -28.78 -39.33
C PRO A 372 2.86 -28.26 -40.61
N ILE A 373 3.31 -27.10 -41.07
CA ILE A 373 2.92 -26.54 -42.36
C ILE A 373 3.29 -27.58 -43.43
N PRO A 374 2.36 -28.04 -44.28
CA PRO A 374 2.70 -28.96 -45.35
C PRO A 374 3.73 -28.30 -46.27
N THR A 375 4.86 -28.98 -46.47
CA THR A 375 5.92 -28.57 -47.38
C THR A 375 5.35 -28.42 -48.79
N PRO A 376 5.60 -27.31 -49.51
CA PRO A 376 5.17 -27.19 -50.89
C PRO A 376 5.87 -28.25 -51.75
N THR A 377 5.08 -29.05 -52.46
CA THR A 377 5.53 -30.04 -53.45
C THR A 377 6.37 -29.34 -54.53
N PRO A 378 7.55 -29.85 -54.90
CA PRO A 378 8.33 -29.29 -55.99
C PRO A 378 7.61 -29.49 -57.33
N THR A 379 7.45 -28.40 -58.08
CA THR A 379 6.95 -28.39 -59.46
C THR A 379 7.90 -29.21 -60.35
N PRO A 380 7.42 -30.12 -61.22
CA PRO A 380 8.29 -30.82 -62.16
C PRO A 380 8.88 -29.84 -63.17
N GLY A 381 10.21 -29.84 -63.29
CA GLY A 381 10.94 -29.10 -64.30
C GLY A 381 10.56 -29.52 -65.71
N GLY A 382 10.42 -28.53 -66.59
CA GLY A 382 10.15 -28.73 -68.01
C GLY A 382 11.22 -29.57 -68.68
N GLY A 383 10.81 -30.69 -69.26
CA GLY A 383 11.60 -31.45 -70.21
C GLY A 383 11.59 -30.74 -71.56
N HIS A 384 12.76 -30.27 -71.99
CA HIS A 384 13.04 -30.02 -73.39
C HIS A 384 13.11 -31.36 -74.13
N HIS A 385 12.26 -31.55 -75.14
CA HIS A 385 12.53 -32.52 -76.21
C HIS A 385 12.45 -31.81 -77.56
N HIS A 386 13.58 -31.88 -78.26
CA HIS A 386 13.72 -31.64 -79.68
C HIS A 386 12.80 -32.57 -80.48
N HIS A 387 12.06 -32.00 -81.43
CA HIS A 387 12.06 -32.42 -82.84
C HIS A 387 11.56 -31.29 -83.73
#